data_AF-A0A3C2D7Y7-F1
#
_entry.id   AF-A0A3C2D7Y7-F1
#
_cell.length_a   1.000
_cell.length_b   1.000
_cell.length_c   1.000
_cell.angle_alpha   90.00
_cell.angle_beta   90.00
_cell.angle_gamma   90.00
#
_symmetry.space_group_name_H-M   'P 1'
#
loop_
_entity.id
_entity.type
_entity.pdbx_description
1 polymer ?
#
loop_
_entity_poly.entity_id
_entity_poly.type
_entity_poly.pdbx_seq_one_letter_code
_entity_poly.pdbx_strand_id
1 'polypeptide(L)'
;MTEIKRNIKDRISKKNFKSILGGTVLASEQVIKQLPFMVFLALLGIGLITNRYWTEKTIRRMEMVRDSLKEYKAESVIHETELMYINRPSEVAKRVIERKIDLIEPIEPAKKIKVKKLETK
;
A
#
# COMPACT_ATOMS: atom_id res chain seq x y z
N MET A 1 -5.59 54.80 33.68
CA MET A 1 -4.45 54.01 34.22
C MET A 1 -4.25 52.65 33.54
N THR A 2 -5.25 52.13 32.81
CA THR A 2 -5.27 50.81 32.18
C THR A 2 -4.51 50.70 30.85
N GLU A 3 -4.43 51.78 30.06
CA GLU A 3 -3.74 51.75 28.75
C GLU A 3 -2.21 51.77 28.87
N ILE A 4 -1.66 52.52 29.84
CA ILE A 4 -0.22 52.63 30.06
C ILE A 4 0.38 51.28 30.46
N LYS A 5 -0.32 50.48 31.29
CA LYS A 5 0.14 49.14 31.68
C LYS A 5 0.19 48.14 30.51
N ARG A 6 -0.67 48.28 29.51
CA ARG A 6 -0.73 47.38 28.35
C ARG A 6 0.49 47.58 27.42
N ASN A 7 0.83 48.84 27.13
CA ASN A 7 1.99 49.20 26.29
C ASN A 7 3.34 48.75 26.91
N ILE A 8 3.48 48.86 28.23
CA ILE A 8 4.69 48.43 28.95
C ILE A 8 4.87 46.90 28.85
N LYS A 9 3.80 46.12 28.99
CA LYS A 9 3.85 44.65 28.91
C LYS A 9 4.29 44.17 27.51
N ASP A 10 3.77 44.79 26.45
CA ASP A 10 4.13 44.44 25.07
C ASP A 10 5.57 44.85 24.71
N ARG A 11 6.06 45.99 25.23
CA ARG A 11 7.46 46.40 25.08
C ARG A 11 8.42 45.46 25.82
N ILE A 12 8.07 45.00 27.02
CA ILE A 12 8.86 44.04 27.78
C ILE A 12 8.89 42.68 27.06
N SER A 13 7.74 42.19 26.57
CA SER A 13 7.65 40.95 25.79
C SER A 13 8.51 41.01 24.51
N LYS A 14 8.40 42.09 23.73
CA LYS A 14 9.22 42.29 22.53
C LYS A 14 10.71 42.47 22.86
N LYS A 15 11.06 43.15 23.95
CA LYS A 15 12.46 43.31 24.39
C LYS A 15 13.08 41.98 24.84
N ASN A 16 12.31 41.17 25.55
CA ASN A 16 12.74 39.84 26.00
C ASN A 16 12.88 38.88 24.82
N PHE A 17 11.94 38.89 23.87
CA PHE A 17 12.02 38.10 22.65
C PHE A 17 13.20 38.52 21.76
N LYS A 18 13.44 39.83 21.61
CA LYS A 18 14.63 40.35 20.91
C LYS A 18 15.94 40.01 21.62
N SER A 19 15.95 39.95 22.95
CA SER A 19 17.14 39.56 23.74
C SER A 19 17.45 38.06 23.61
N ILE A 20 16.41 37.23 23.54
CA ILE A 20 16.53 35.78 23.33
C ILE A 20 16.98 35.49 21.89
N LEU A 21 16.36 36.12 20.90
CA LEU A 21 16.77 35.99 19.48
C LEU A 21 18.11 36.65 19.17
N GLY A 22 18.46 37.71 19.91
CA GLY A 22 19.71 38.47 19.75
C GLY A 22 20.94 37.80 20.36
N GLY A 23 20.80 36.60 20.93
CA GLY A 23 21.94 35.76 21.31
C GLY A 23 22.48 35.97 22.72
N THR A 24 22.00 36.96 23.49
CA THR A 24 22.49 37.22 24.85
C THR A 24 22.25 36.05 25.81
N VAL A 25 21.17 35.28 25.61
CA VAL A 25 20.89 34.06 26.38
C VAL A 25 21.72 32.87 25.88
N LEU A 26 21.97 32.80 24.58
CA LEU A 26 22.80 31.75 23.97
C LEU A 26 24.28 31.90 24.31
N ALA A 27 24.77 33.13 24.50
CA ALA A 27 26.14 33.46 24.85
C ALA A 27 26.44 33.34 26.37
N SER A 28 25.47 32.91 27.16
CA SER A 28 25.70 32.63 28.58
C SER A 28 26.58 31.38 28.73
N GLU A 29 27.54 31.43 29.65
CA GLU A 29 28.55 30.37 29.88
C GLU A 29 27.91 28.99 30.11
N GLN A 30 26.74 28.96 30.75
CA GLN A 30 25.97 27.73 30.99
C GLN A 30 25.36 27.16 29.70
N VAL A 31 24.87 28.00 28.79
CA VAL A 31 24.25 27.53 27.53
C VAL A 31 25.33 27.07 26.55
N ILE A 32 26.48 27.73 26.52
CA ILE A 32 27.64 27.31 25.72
C ILE A 32 28.11 25.91 26.13
N LYS A 33 28.09 25.59 27.43
CA LYS A 33 28.44 24.25 27.95
C LYS A 33 27.46 23.16 27.51
N GLN A 34 26.20 23.52 27.26
CA GLN A 34 25.13 22.62 26.80
C GLN A 34 24.93 22.61 25.26
N LEU A 35 25.64 23.43 24.50
CA LEU A 35 25.57 23.45 23.03
C LEU A 35 25.66 22.06 22.36
N PRO A 36 26.56 21.13 22.73
CA PRO A 36 26.61 19.81 22.10
C PRO A 36 25.30 19.02 22.27
N PHE A 37 24.60 19.20 23.39
CA PHE A 37 23.29 18.58 23.62
C PHE A 37 22.19 19.20 22.74
N MET A 38 22.26 20.51 22.50
CA MET A 38 21.32 21.21 21.61
C MET A 38 21.49 20.76 20.15
N VAL A 39 22.74 20.56 19.71
CA VAL A 39 23.04 20.01 18.38
C VAL A 39 22.54 18.57 18.25
N PHE A 40 22.69 17.76 19.31
CA PHE A 40 22.12 16.41 19.35
C PHE A 40 20.60 16.41 19.19
N LEU A 41 19.89 17.31 19.89
CA LEU A 41 18.44 17.50 19.73
C LEU A 41 18.06 17.96 18.31
N ALA A 42 18.83 18.86 17.72
CA ALA A 42 18.61 19.30 16.35
C ALA A 42 18.78 18.13 15.35
N LEU A 43 19.81 17.30 15.54
CA LEU A 43 20.02 16.07 14.76
C LEU A 43 18.84 15.09 14.90
N LEU A 44 18.34 14.88 16.12
CA LEU A 44 17.14 14.08 16.34
C LEU A 44 15.91 14.67 15.64
N GLY A 45 15.73 15.99 15.71
CA GLY A 45 14.64 16.69 15.02
C GLY A 45 14.69 16.46 13.51
N ILE A 46 15.86 16.62 12.90
CA ILE A 46 16.06 16.35 11.47
C ILE A 46 15.76 14.87 11.17
N GLY A 47 16.30 13.94 11.96
CA GLY A 47 16.07 12.51 11.78
C GLY A 47 14.58 12.13 11.84
N LEU A 48 13.83 12.71 12.77
CA LEU A 48 12.38 12.49 12.88
C LEU A 48 11.62 13.03 11.67
N ILE A 49 11.98 14.22 11.18
CA ILE A 49 11.37 14.80 9.97
C ILE A 49 11.66 13.93 8.75
N THR A 50 12.91 13.48 8.59
CA THR A 50 13.31 12.58 7.49
C THR A 50 12.54 11.26 7.54
N ASN A 51 12.45 10.63 8.71
CA ASN A 51 11.72 9.37 8.87
C ASN A 51 10.23 9.53 8.51
N ARG A 52 9.61 10.63 8.95
CA ARG A 52 8.23 10.95 8.58
C ARG A 52 8.06 11.06 7.06
N TYR A 53 8.96 11.78 6.38
CA TYR A 53 8.90 11.98 4.93
C TYR A 53 9.05 10.66 4.16
N TRP A 54 9.96 9.78 4.59
CA TRP A 54 10.12 8.45 3.99
C TRP A 54 8.89 7.57 4.19
N THR A 55 8.28 7.62 5.37
CA THR A 55 7.07 6.87 5.68
C THR A 55 5.92 7.30 4.79
N GLU A 56 5.69 8.60 4.64
CA GLU A 56 4.61 9.13 3.79
C GLU A 56 4.76 8.71 2.32
N LYS A 57 5.98 8.79 1.78
CA LYS A 57 6.27 8.33 0.41
C LYS A 57 6.04 6.82 0.25
N THR A 58 6.40 6.04 1.27
CA THR A 58 6.22 4.58 1.28
C THR A 58 4.74 4.22 1.32
N ILE A 59 3.95 4.87 2.17
CA ILE A 59 2.50 4.66 2.27
C ILE A 59 1.83 4.95 0.93
N ARG A 60 2.15 6.08 0.28
CA ARG A 60 1.57 6.42 -1.02
C ARG A 60 1.93 5.40 -2.11
N ARG A 61 3.16 4.86 -2.09
CA ARG A 61 3.55 3.77 -2.99
C ARG A 61 2.77 2.49 -2.71
N MET A 62 2.59 2.15 -1.44
CA MET A 62 1.81 0.98 -1.04
C MET A 62 0.37 1.07 -1.53
N GLU A 63 -0.27 2.24 -1.42
CA GLU A 63 -1.63 2.45 -1.94
C GLU A 63 -1.70 2.18 -3.45
N MET A 64 -0.80 2.78 -4.24
CA MET A 64 -0.76 2.54 -5.69
C MET A 64 -0.60 1.06 -6.03
N VAL A 65 0.33 0.37 -5.36
CA VAL A 65 0.56 -1.07 -5.58
C VAL A 65 -0.65 -1.90 -5.17
N ARG A 66 -1.34 -1.54 -4.09
CA ARG A 66 -2.55 -2.24 -3.64
C ARG A 66 -3.69 -2.11 -4.64
N ASP A 67 -3.85 -0.95 -5.27
CA ASP A 67 -4.88 -0.76 -6.29
C ASP A 67 -4.57 -1.55 -7.56
N SER A 68 -3.31 -1.59 -8.01
CA SER A 68 -2.90 -2.49 -9.10
C SER A 68 -3.13 -3.96 -8.77
N LEU A 69 -2.87 -4.40 -7.54
CA LEU A 69 -3.15 -5.77 -7.11
C LEU A 69 -4.64 -6.12 -7.12
N LYS A 70 -5.52 -5.17 -6.79
CA LYS A 70 -6.98 -5.39 -6.89
C LYS A 70 -7.39 -5.58 -8.35
N GLU A 71 -6.86 -4.75 -9.25
CA GLU A 71 -7.14 -4.85 -10.69
C GLU A 71 -6.71 -6.22 -11.23
N TYR A 72 -5.47 -6.62 -10.97
CA TYR A 72 -4.97 -7.94 -11.42
C TYR A 72 -5.76 -9.11 -10.84
N LYS A 73 -6.25 -8.99 -9.60
CA LYS A 73 -7.10 -10.01 -8.99
C LYS A 73 -8.48 -10.07 -9.66
N ALA A 74 -9.04 -8.94 -10.05
CA ALA A 74 -10.30 -8.91 -10.79
C ALA A 74 -10.11 -9.53 -12.18
N GLU A 75 -9.04 -9.16 -12.88
CA GLU A 75 -8.69 -9.69 -14.20
C GLU A 75 -8.47 -11.21 -14.17
N SER A 76 -7.78 -11.74 -13.15
CA SER A 76 -7.59 -13.19 -13.01
C SER A 76 -8.90 -13.95 -12.85
N VAL A 77 -9.84 -13.39 -12.07
CA VAL A 77 -11.17 -14.01 -11.86
C VAL A 77 -12.00 -13.96 -13.15
N ILE A 78 -11.90 -12.86 -13.91
CA ILE A 78 -12.57 -12.74 -15.20
C ILE A 78 -12.05 -13.80 -16.17
N HIS A 79 -10.74 -13.96 -16.30
CA HIS A 79 -10.15 -14.97 -17.18
C HIS A 79 -10.50 -16.40 -16.76
N GLU A 80 -10.51 -16.69 -15.46
CA GLU A 80 -10.96 -17.99 -14.96
C GLU A 80 -12.43 -18.24 -15.32
N THR A 81 -13.28 -17.23 -15.17
CA THR A 81 -14.71 -17.32 -15.53
C THR A 81 -14.90 -17.51 -17.03
N GLU A 82 -14.11 -16.82 -17.86
CA GLU A 82 -14.12 -16.97 -19.32
C GLU A 82 -13.69 -18.38 -19.73
N LEU A 83 -12.63 -18.91 -19.13
CA LEU A 83 -12.19 -20.29 -19.33
C LEU A 83 -13.28 -21.29 -18.92
N MET A 84 -13.96 -21.07 -17.79
CA MET A 84 -15.08 -21.90 -17.36
C MET A 84 -16.25 -21.85 -18.35
N TYR A 85 -16.55 -20.67 -18.90
CA TYR A 85 -17.57 -20.51 -19.92
C TYR A 85 -17.21 -21.27 -21.20
N ILE A 86 -15.97 -21.12 -21.68
CA ILE A 86 -15.46 -21.79 -22.88
C ILE A 86 -15.43 -23.32 -22.71
N ASN A 87 -15.07 -23.81 -21.52
CA ASN A 87 -15.00 -25.23 -21.20
C ASN A 87 -16.34 -25.85 -20.77
N ARG A 88 -17.41 -25.05 -20.67
CA ARG A 88 -18.72 -25.57 -20.27
C ARG A 88 -19.17 -26.64 -21.28
N PRO A 89 -19.59 -27.84 -20.84
CA PRO A 89 -19.97 -28.93 -21.74
C PRO A 89 -21.02 -28.52 -22.79
N SER A 90 -22.00 -27.70 -22.42
CA SER A 90 -22.99 -27.16 -23.34
C SER A 90 -22.40 -26.27 -24.45
N GLU A 91 -21.40 -25.44 -24.12
CA GLU A 91 -20.71 -24.59 -25.10
C GLU A 91 -19.77 -25.42 -25.98
N VAL A 92 -19.10 -26.42 -25.41
CA VAL A 92 -18.27 -27.37 -26.17
C VAL A 92 -19.14 -28.15 -27.16
N ALA A 93 -20.26 -28.71 -26.72
CA ALA A 93 -21.21 -29.42 -27.58
C ALA A 93 -21.74 -28.52 -28.70
N LYS A 94 -22.13 -27.28 -28.37
CA LYS A 94 -22.56 -26.29 -29.37
C LYS A 94 -21.47 -26.03 -30.42
N ARG A 95 -20.22 -25.81 -30.01
CA ARG A 95 -19.09 -25.59 -30.95
C ARG A 95 -18.77 -26.81 -31.80
N VAL A 96 -18.91 -28.02 -31.26
CA VAL A 96 -18.74 -29.28 -32.01
C VAL A 96 -19.76 -29.38 -33.14
N ILE A 97 -21.03 -29.06 -32.85
CA ILE A 97 -22.12 -29.03 -33.82
C ILE A 97 -21.89 -27.95 -34.88
N GLU A 98 -21.56 -26.72 -34.47
CA GLU A 98 -21.27 -25.61 -35.38
C GLU A 98 -20.10 -25.91 -36.33
N ARG A 99 -19.06 -26.59 -35.83
CA ARG A 99 -17.88 -26.98 -36.61
C ARG A 99 -18.07 -28.26 -37.42
N LYS A 100 -19.27 -28.87 -37.40
CA LYS A 100 -19.60 -30.12 -38.08
C LYS A 100 -18.63 -31.26 -37.74
N ILE A 101 -18.19 -31.31 -36.49
CA ILE A 101 -17.35 -32.39 -36.00
C ILE A 101 -18.28 -33.51 -35.55
N ASP A 102 -18.06 -34.73 -36.05
CA ASP A 102 -18.95 -35.88 -35.89
C ASP A 102 -18.77 -36.55 -34.50
N LEU A 103 -18.87 -35.74 -33.44
CA LEU A 103 -18.72 -36.15 -32.05
C LEU A 103 -20.08 -36.03 -31.34
N ILE A 104 -20.46 -37.11 -30.64
CA ILE A 104 -21.69 -37.22 -29.85
C ILE A 104 -21.33 -37.18 -28.37
N GLU A 105 -22.09 -36.41 -27.58
CA GLU A 105 -21.89 -36.34 -26.14
C GLU A 105 -22.24 -37.70 -25.50
N PRO A 106 -21.34 -38.31 -24.70
CA PRO A 106 -21.61 -39.58 -24.06
C PRO A 106 -22.64 -39.42 -22.94
N ILE A 107 -23.82 -40.02 -23.13
CA ILE A 107 -24.95 -39.98 -22.19
C ILE A 107 -24.74 -40.96 -21.01
N GLU A 108 -23.95 -42.02 -21.25
CA GLU A 108 -23.61 -43.02 -20.23
C GLU A 108 -22.13 -42.92 -19.81
N PRO A 109 -21.82 -43.10 -18.51
CA PRO A 109 -20.44 -43.12 -18.04
C PRO A 109 -19.66 -44.32 -18.60
N ALA A 110 -18.37 -44.14 -18.85
CA ALA A 110 -17.50 -45.18 -19.38
C ALA A 110 -17.45 -46.42 -18.45
N LYS A 111 -17.83 -47.59 -18.98
CA LYS A 111 -17.80 -48.86 -18.25
C LYS A 111 -16.46 -49.56 -18.46
N LYS A 112 -15.89 -50.13 -17.39
CA LYS A 112 -14.68 -50.97 -17.51
C LYS A 112 -15.04 -52.24 -18.28
N ILE A 113 -14.42 -52.45 -19.43
CA ILE A 113 -14.55 -53.68 -20.21
C ILE A 113 -13.81 -54.79 -19.47
N LYS A 114 -14.54 -55.72 -18.84
CA LYS A 114 -13.98 -56.96 -18.29
C LYS A 114 -14.06 -58.04 -19.36
N VAL A 115 -12.94 -58.32 -20.03
CA VAL A 115 -12.85 -59.40 -21.00
C VAL A 115 -12.71 -60.73 -20.25
N LYS A 116 -13.66 -61.66 -20.43
CA LYS A 116 -13.43 -63.07 -20.07
C LYS A 116 -12.55 -63.67 -21.14
N LYS A 117 -11.42 -64.25 -20.73
CA LYS A 117 -10.51 -64.97 -21.62
C LYS A 117 -11.30 -66.11 -22.28
N LEU A 118 -11.35 -66.12 -23.62
CA LEU A 118 -11.91 -67.24 -24.37
C LEU A 118 -11.01 -68.44 -24.12
N GLU A 119 -11.55 -69.51 -23.53
CA GLU A 119 -10.87 -70.80 -23.51
C GLU A 119 -10.98 -71.39 -24.91
N THR A 120 -9.85 -71.36 -25.62
CA THR A 120 -9.66 -72.07 -26.89
C THR A 120 -9.80 -73.57 -26.63
N LYS A 121 -10.81 -74.19 -27.25
CA LYS A 121 -10.94 -75.65 -27.35
C LYS A 121 -10.22 -76.15 -28.60
#